data_AF-D8LWD5-F1
#
_entry.id   AF-D8LWD5-F1
#
_cell.length_a   1.000
_cell.length_b   1.000
_cell.length_c   1.000
_cell.angle_alpha   90.00
_cell.angle_beta   90.00
_cell.angle_gamma   90.00
#
_symmetry.space_group_name_H-M   'P 1'
#
loop_
_entity.id
_entity.type
_entity.pdbx_description
1 polymer ?
#
loop_
_entity_poly.entity_id
_entity_poly.type
_entity_poly.pdbx_seq_one_letter_code
_entity_poly.pdbx_strand_id
1 'polypeptide(L)'
;MGTLEQPKADLPVDAELVIQNIYTPGDCTQKAVKGNIVNVHYTGYLYKNGKKFDSSFDRNTPFSLKLGAGRVIRGWEEGLLGMCPGEKRRLIIPANMGYGMRGAGGVIPGGATLVFDVELVSMKCFVCFIKLICILVVVIMVNLTLNVVIIVALALFIATSCLFTSDRPNTISHQFNTISYDISPIKLSRVNTVQRKPELNSDDAPSAFSSQTPFPSRSPTESPKTQLRESRSDPTVVPSSQAENHPVVPDIKPSGFKTPMKVEATVNVERNTTKGWAQALRYAKSLLTEEDLYVPFEYNCTLHFGEKECAKGDPRPNYVYKYHTHNTKEIYLIVINHHWNILAALPFFRNNYFRKFAELFNSDFDVVYLAPDPQPAFTVCAHGLRVGGEYSYYTLTVAYQLFHDLQSYKYAGYFLMNDDAFLDPLYLNMYNLSESHHEPTRTYNPRAPWSWNSMKNMFGVPYPQALRNAVEEVVAIPALERVCRLSDPENTRRSLQDYFYVSKDDIALFVKLSSIFYKHRVFLEQAAPTINWCLSHNAIITCNHNFWKNVKTCVHLHPIKLGSLHQQGLAMDHITRRNITRVAVMSW
;
A
#
# COMPACT_ATOMS: atom_id res chain seq x y z
N MET A 1 39.97 46.07 -6.08
CA MET A 1 38.83 45.70 -5.22
C MET A 1 37.72 45.23 -6.12
N GLY A 2 37.51 43.91 -6.20
CA GLY A 2 36.52 43.30 -7.09
C GLY A 2 35.10 43.63 -6.64
N THR A 3 34.26 43.99 -7.60
CA THR A 3 32.85 44.31 -7.44
C THR A 3 32.09 43.20 -6.71
N LEU A 4 31.41 43.57 -5.62
CA LEU A 4 30.41 42.72 -4.94
C LEU A 4 29.33 42.35 -5.97
N GLU A 5 29.30 41.10 -6.46
CA GLU A 5 28.18 40.59 -7.25
C GLU A 5 26.89 40.82 -6.44
N GLN A 6 25.92 41.51 -7.04
CA GLN A 6 24.63 41.72 -6.40
C GLN A 6 23.96 40.36 -6.11
N PRO A 7 23.24 40.22 -4.98
CA PRO A 7 22.60 38.95 -4.62
C PRO A 7 21.62 38.54 -5.73
N LYS A 8 21.87 37.39 -6.34
CA LYS A 8 20.97 36.79 -7.33
C LYS A 8 19.67 36.43 -6.61
N ALA A 9 18.52 36.76 -7.18
CA ALA A 9 17.26 36.27 -6.64
C ALA A 9 17.20 34.74 -6.77
N ASP A 10 16.63 34.06 -5.79
CA ASP A 10 16.34 32.63 -5.93
C ASP A 10 15.37 32.38 -7.10
N LEU A 11 15.50 31.24 -7.76
CA LEU A 11 14.65 30.85 -8.87
C LEU A 11 13.20 30.65 -8.41
N PRO A 12 12.20 30.84 -9.30
CA PRO A 12 10.82 30.46 -9.06
C PRO A 12 10.69 29.01 -8.57
N VAL A 13 9.70 28.74 -7.72
CA VAL A 13 9.48 27.40 -7.13
C VAL A 13 9.18 26.35 -8.19
N ASP A 14 8.65 26.73 -9.35
CA ASP A 14 8.34 25.87 -10.48
C ASP A 14 9.44 25.79 -11.55
N ALA A 15 10.59 26.45 -11.33
CA ALA A 15 11.72 26.36 -12.25
C ALA A 15 12.20 24.92 -12.42
N GLU A 16 12.78 24.63 -13.58
CA GLU A 16 13.36 23.33 -13.89
C GLU A 16 14.80 23.21 -13.35
N LEU A 17 15.25 21.97 -13.15
CA LEU A 17 16.64 21.67 -12.84
C LEU A 17 17.54 22.08 -14.01
N VAL A 18 18.53 22.93 -13.75
CA VAL A 18 19.56 23.25 -14.74
C VAL A 18 20.78 22.39 -14.52
N ILE A 19 21.15 21.61 -15.54
CA ILE A 19 22.35 20.77 -15.55
C ILE A 19 23.37 21.40 -16.50
N GLN A 20 24.52 21.80 -15.95
CA GLN A 20 25.64 22.33 -16.72
C GLN A 20 26.79 21.34 -16.67
N ASN A 21 27.20 20.82 -17.82
CA ASN A 21 28.39 19.99 -17.93
C ASN A 21 29.64 20.87 -17.86
N ILE A 22 30.43 20.71 -16.80
CA ILE A 22 31.67 21.46 -16.59
C ILE A 22 32.85 20.74 -17.23
N TYR A 23 32.88 19.41 -17.11
CA TYR A 23 33.90 18.58 -17.71
C TYR A 23 33.33 17.19 -18.01
N THR A 24 33.53 16.71 -19.23
CA THR A 24 33.14 15.37 -19.67
C THR A 24 34.40 14.61 -20.12
N PRO A 25 34.74 13.46 -19.52
CA PRO A 25 35.85 12.62 -19.97
C PRO A 25 35.62 12.11 -21.40
N GLY A 26 36.69 11.99 -22.18
CA GLY A 26 36.62 11.48 -23.56
C GLY A 26 36.19 10.02 -23.68
N ASP A 27 36.57 9.19 -22.70
CA ASP A 27 36.25 7.76 -22.66
C ASP A 27 35.14 7.46 -21.65
N CYS A 28 33.89 7.46 -22.11
CA CYS A 28 32.73 7.09 -21.30
C CYS A 28 32.17 5.74 -21.72
N THR A 29 32.71 4.66 -21.15
CA THR A 29 32.25 3.29 -21.41
C THR A 29 31.00 2.91 -20.62
N GLN A 30 30.75 3.58 -19.48
CA GLN A 30 29.60 3.34 -18.62
C GLN A 30 29.02 4.66 -18.11
N LYS A 31 27.70 4.81 -18.27
CA LYS A 31 26.93 5.95 -17.78
C LYS A 31 26.10 5.54 -16.57
N ALA A 32 26.01 6.44 -15.59
CA ALA A 32 25.20 6.22 -14.39
C ALA A 32 23.71 6.06 -14.75
N VAL A 33 23.13 4.93 -14.36
CA VAL A 33 21.70 4.63 -14.52
C VAL A 33 21.06 4.33 -13.16
N LYS A 34 19.72 4.41 -13.10
CA LYS A 34 18.96 4.05 -11.90
C LYS A 34 19.33 2.64 -11.42
N GLY A 35 19.55 2.50 -10.11
CA GLY A 35 20.01 1.30 -9.42
C GLY A 35 21.53 1.19 -9.25
N ASN A 36 22.33 2.00 -9.93
CA ASN A 36 23.78 2.06 -9.68
C ASN A 36 24.08 2.68 -8.32
N ILE A 37 25.15 2.21 -7.68
CA ILE A 37 25.74 2.92 -6.54
C ILE A 37 26.79 3.86 -7.13
N VAL A 38 26.63 5.15 -6.92
CA VAL A 38 27.54 6.19 -7.41
C VAL A 38 28.23 6.85 -6.22
N ASN A 39 29.53 7.09 -6.35
CA ASN A 39 30.33 7.82 -5.37
C ASN A 39 30.67 9.18 -5.96
N VAL A 40 30.28 10.25 -5.28
CA VAL A 40 30.44 11.61 -5.79
C VAL A 40 31.22 12.49 -4.82
N HIS A 41 32.10 13.32 -5.38
CA HIS A 41 32.57 14.51 -4.69
C HIS A 41 31.63 15.68 -4.99
N TYR A 42 31.38 16.54 -4.02
CA TYR A 42 30.50 17.68 -4.23
C TYR A 42 30.84 18.85 -3.32
N THR A 43 30.43 20.04 -3.74
CA THR A 43 30.28 21.21 -2.88
C THR A 43 28.95 21.91 -3.18
N GLY A 44 28.19 22.21 -2.13
CA GLY A 44 26.89 22.87 -2.18
C GLY A 44 26.98 24.34 -1.73
N TYR A 45 26.38 25.22 -2.52
CA TYR A 45 26.33 26.67 -2.30
C TYR A 45 24.89 27.19 -2.38
N LEU A 46 24.59 28.24 -1.62
CA LEU A 46 23.35 28.99 -1.79
C LEU A 46 23.45 29.85 -3.05
N TYR A 47 22.47 29.76 -3.95
CA TYR A 47 22.46 30.53 -5.21
C TYR A 47 22.47 32.05 -4.95
N LYS A 48 21.72 32.49 -3.95
CA LYS A 48 21.51 33.91 -3.62
C LYS A 48 22.78 34.68 -3.25
N ASN A 49 23.70 34.05 -2.51
CA ASN A 49 24.87 34.72 -1.95
C ASN A 49 26.18 33.95 -2.13
N GLY A 50 26.16 32.82 -2.86
CA GLY A 50 27.32 31.96 -3.09
C GLY A 50 27.87 31.27 -1.83
N LYS A 51 27.19 31.37 -0.69
CA LYS A 51 27.71 30.82 0.58
C LYS A 51 27.72 29.29 0.51
N LYS A 52 28.90 28.70 0.69
CA LYS A 52 29.06 27.25 0.87
C LYS A 52 28.31 26.80 2.13
N PHE A 53 27.47 25.78 2.01
CA PHE A 53 26.76 25.18 3.16
C PHE A 53 27.19 23.73 3.45
N ASP A 54 27.70 23.00 2.46
CA ASP A 54 28.19 21.63 2.65
C ASP A 54 29.20 21.25 1.56
N SER A 55 30.15 20.35 1.88
CA SER A 55 31.11 19.79 0.92
C SER A 55 31.59 18.42 1.38
N SER A 56 31.72 17.47 0.45
CA SER A 56 32.37 16.20 0.75
C SER A 56 33.90 16.31 0.84
N PHE A 57 34.49 17.36 0.27
CA PHE A 57 35.92 17.64 0.42
C PHE A 57 36.27 18.03 1.85
N ASP A 58 35.38 18.71 2.57
CA ASP A 58 35.58 19.04 4.00
C ASP A 58 35.67 17.77 4.88
N ARG A 59 35.16 16.64 4.38
CA ARG A 59 35.20 15.32 5.05
C ARG A 59 36.22 14.35 4.43
N ASN A 60 36.97 14.78 3.41
CA ASN A 60 37.93 13.97 2.65
C ASN A 60 37.40 12.60 2.18
N THR A 61 36.08 12.45 2.01
CA THR A 61 35.44 11.17 1.69
C THR A 61 34.32 11.39 0.68
N PRO A 62 34.31 10.69 -0.49
CA PRO A 62 33.20 10.75 -1.43
C PRO A 62 31.88 10.32 -0.80
N PHE A 63 30.78 10.94 -1.21
CA PHE A 63 29.45 10.56 -0.77
C PHE A 63 28.88 9.46 -1.66
N SER A 64 28.54 8.32 -1.07
CA SER A 64 27.99 7.16 -1.76
C SER A 64 26.46 7.18 -1.72
N LEU A 65 25.82 7.05 -2.88
CA LEU A 65 24.37 6.94 -2.98
C LEU A 65 23.94 5.90 -4.02
N LYS A 66 22.76 5.30 -3.82
CA LYS A 66 22.11 4.47 -4.84
C LYS A 66 21.18 5.35 -5.67
N LEU A 67 21.53 5.56 -6.94
CA LEU A 67 20.77 6.42 -7.84
C LEU A 67 19.39 5.83 -8.13
N GLY A 68 18.34 6.65 -8.07
CA GLY A 68 16.93 6.25 -8.23
C GLY A 68 16.29 5.63 -6.99
N ALA A 69 16.94 5.67 -5.81
CA ALA A 69 16.39 5.12 -4.57
C ALA A 69 15.57 6.11 -3.74
N GLY A 70 15.52 7.39 -4.12
CA GLY A 70 14.80 8.43 -3.39
C GLY A 70 15.43 8.75 -2.04
N ARG A 71 16.76 8.66 -1.94
CA ARG A 71 17.52 8.85 -0.69
C ARG A 71 18.25 10.19 -0.64
N VAL A 72 18.30 10.91 -1.76
CA VAL A 72 18.82 12.28 -1.87
C VAL A 72 17.76 13.20 -2.47
N ILE A 73 18.00 14.51 -2.45
CA ILE A 73 17.10 15.50 -3.05
C ILE A 73 16.86 15.20 -4.54
N ARG A 74 15.68 15.53 -5.04
CA ARG A 74 15.25 15.19 -6.40
C ARG A 74 16.18 15.73 -7.48
N GLY A 75 16.75 16.92 -7.28
CA GLY A 75 17.71 17.51 -8.21
C GLY A 75 18.98 16.67 -8.38
N TRP A 76 19.39 15.89 -7.37
CA TRP A 76 20.49 14.93 -7.48
C TRP A 76 20.06 13.63 -8.16
N GLU A 77 18.86 13.13 -7.84
CA GLU A 77 18.30 11.92 -8.48
C GLU A 77 18.20 12.07 -10.01
N GLU A 78 17.90 13.28 -10.49
CA GLU A 78 17.84 13.61 -11.91
C GLU A 78 19.19 14.11 -12.46
N GLY A 79 19.88 15.00 -11.74
CA GLY A 79 21.10 15.66 -12.20
C GLY A 79 22.32 14.74 -12.38
N LEU A 80 22.36 13.61 -11.67
CA LEU A 80 23.45 12.64 -11.75
C LEU A 80 23.23 11.55 -12.82
N LEU A 81 22.02 11.46 -13.39
CA LEU A 81 21.73 10.48 -14.43
C LEU A 81 22.58 10.74 -15.67
N GLY A 82 23.11 9.66 -16.25
CA GLY A 82 23.92 9.72 -17.45
C GLY A 82 25.35 10.22 -17.23
N MET A 83 25.77 10.51 -15.99
CA MET A 83 27.16 10.92 -15.70
C MET A 83 28.14 9.76 -15.94
N CYS A 84 29.34 10.11 -16.42
CA CYS A 84 30.48 9.22 -16.56
C CYS A 84 31.44 9.37 -15.35
N PRO A 85 32.14 8.30 -14.91
CA PRO A 85 33.22 8.46 -13.93
C PRO A 85 34.26 9.48 -14.41
N GLY A 86 34.61 10.43 -13.56
CA GLY A 86 35.43 11.61 -13.85
C GLY A 86 34.65 12.83 -14.36
N GLU A 87 33.35 12.71 -14.69
CA GLU A 87 32.53 13.83 -15.16
C GLU A 87 32.23 14.80 -14.03
N LYS A 88 32.30 16.11 -14.34
CA LYS A 88 31.98 17.20 -13.43
C LYS A 88 30.78 17.98 -13.97
N ARG A 89 29.78 18.20 -13.12
CA ARG A 89 28.57 18.96 -13.43
C ARG A 89 28.32 20.03 -12.38
N ARG A 90 27.72 21.13 -12.81
CA ARG A 90 27.07 22.11 -11.95
C ARG A 90 25.56 21.93 -12.06
N LEU A 91 24.91 21.67 -10.94
CA LEU A 91 23.47 21.52 -10.82
C LEU A 91 22.91 22.76 -10.16
N ILE A 92 22.00 23.47 -10.81
CA ILE A 92 21.23 24.57 -10.20
C ILE A 92 19.84 24.02 -9.90
N ILE A 93 19.58 23.83 -8.61
CA ILE A 93 18.43 23.08 -8.10
C ILE A 93 17.45 24.07 -7.47
N PRO A 94 16.26 24.28 -8.06
CA PRO A 94 15.22 25.10 -7.46
C PRO A 94 14.64 24.43 -6.21
N ALA A 95 13.97 25.23 -5.37
CA ALA A 95 13.56 24.80 -4.04
C ALA A 95 12.68 23.54 -4.06
N ASN A 96 11.75 23.41 -5.02
CA ASN A 96 10.88 22.23 -5.22
C ASN A 96 11.65 20.91 -5.47
N MET A 97 12.88 20.98 -5.98
CA MET A 97 13.75 19.83 -6.25
C MET A 97 14.90 19.71 -5.23
N GLY A 98 14.99 20.65 -4.29
CA GLY A 98 15.95 20.69 -3.18
C GLY A 98 15.28 20.42 -1.83
N TYR A 99 15.33 21.40 -0.93
CA TYR A 99 14.78 21.31 0.45
C TYR A 99 13.45 22.07 0.64
N GLY A 100 12.84 22.56 -0.44
CA GLY A 100 11.54 23.22 -0.42
C GLY A 100 11.49 24.51 0.41
N MET A 101 10.27 24.93 0.76
CA MET A 101 10.03 26.12 1.57
C MET A 101 10.45 25.97 3.03
N ARG A 102 10.74 24.75 3.50
CA ARG A 102 11.16 24.47 4.87
C ARG A 102 12.65 24.72 5.08
N GLY A 103 13.47 24.57 4.03
CA GLY A 103 14.92 24.61 4.17
C GLY A 103 15.45 23.41 4.96
N ALA A 104 16.71 23.47 5.40
CA ALA A 104 17.34 22.38 6.15
C ALA A 104 18.46 22.84 7.10
N GLY A 105 18.52 22.19 8.27
CA GLY A 105 19.66 22.24 9.19
C GLY A 105 20.03 23.63 9.73
N GLY A 106 19.16 24.63 9.61
CA GLY A 106 19.44 26.03 9.97
C GLY A 106 20.45 26.74 9.05
N VAL A 107 21.01 26.05 8.06
CA VAL A 107 22.03 26.56 7.13
C VAL A 107 21.48 26.79 5.72
N ILE A 108 20.42 26.07 5.34
CA ILE A 108 19.69 26.26 4.09
C ILE A 108 18.35 26.92 4.41
N PRO A 109 18.13 28.18 3.99
CA PRO A 109 16.85 28.86 4.14
C PRO A 109 15.72 28.19 3.35
N GLY A 110 14.48 28.40 3.78
CA GLY A 110 13.30 28.01 3.04
C GLY A 110 13.22 28.72 1.67
N GLY A 111 12.89 27.98 0.62
CA GLY A 111 12.76 28.53 -0.74
C GLY A 111 14.09 28.78 -1.45
N ALA A 112 15.22 28.41 -0.84
CA ALA A 112 16.53 28.64 -1.42
C ALA A 112 16.76 27.80 -2.69
N THR A 113 17.30 28.43 -3.72
CA THR A 113 17.91 27.75 -4.86
C THR A 113 19.33 27.33 -4.48
N LEU A 114 19.69 26.10 -4.84
CA LEU A 114 20.98 25.50 -4.49
C LEU A 114 21.84 25.34 -5.73
N VAL A 115 23.14 25.55 -5.58
CA VAL A 115 24.13 25.21 -6.61
C VAL A 115 24.98 24.08 -6.07
N PHE A 116 25.06 22.98 -6.82
CA PHE A 116 25.97 21.90 -6.50
C PHE A 116 26.98 21.72 -7.63
N ASP A 117 28.26 21.85 -7.29
CA ASP A 117 29.33 21.34 -8.14
C ASP A 117 29.60 19.90 -7.74
N VAL A 118 29.40 18.96 -8.66
CA VAL A 118 29.48 17.52 -8.42
C VAL A 118 30.46 16.87 -9.39
N GLU A 119 31.27 15.96 -8.87
CA GLU A 119 32.19 15.11 -9.63
C GLU A 119 31.86 13.64 -9.35
N LEU A 120 31.56 12.87 -10.40
CA LEU A 120 31.34 11.44 -10.25
C LEU A 120 32.68 10.72 -10.15
N VAL A 121 33.05 10.23 -8.97
CA VAL A 121 34.35 9.57 -8.74
C VAL A 121 34.35 8.15 -9.28
N SER A 122 33.31 7.38 -8.96
CA SER A 122 33.18 5.99 -9.39
C SER A 122 31.74 5.52 -9.32
N MET A 123 31.43 4.43 -10.01
CA MET A 123 30.11 3.80 -9.97
C MET A 123 30.24 2.28 -9.96
N LYS A 124 29.31 1.62 -9.25
CA LYS A 124 29.17 0.16 -9.24
C LYS A 124 27.85 -0.22 -9.91
N CYS A 125 27.95 -0.90 -11.06
CA CYS A 125 26.79 -1.40 -11.78
C CYS A 125 26.25 -2.70 -11.16
N PHE A 126 25.17 -2.62 -10.38
CA PHE A 126 24.52 -3.81 -9.82
C PHE A 126 23.68 -4.57 -10.86
N VAL A 127 23.15 -3.85 -11.87
CA VAL A 127 22.28 -4.42 -12.92
C VAL A 127 23.07 -5.20 -13.98
N CYS A 128 24.32 -4.82 -14.24
CA CYS A 128 25.18 -5.47 -15.22
C CYS A 128 25.53 -6.90 -14.79
N PHE A 129 25.75 -7.11 -13.49
CA PHE A 129 26.12 -8.40 -12.92
C PHE A 129 24.99 -9.44 -13.07
N ILE A 130 23.74 -9.02 -12.85
CA ILE A 130 22.56 -9.89 -13.01
C ILE A 130 22.32 -10.20 -14.49
N LYS A 131 22.45 -9.23 -15.41
CA LYS A 131 22.32 -9.49 -16.85
C LYS A 131 23.33 -10.52 -17.35
N LEU A 132 24.58 -10.45 -16.89
CA LEU A 132 25.62 -11.39 -17.28
C LEU A 132 25.32 -12.82 -16.79
N ILE A 133 24.84 -12.94 -15.53
CA ILE A 133 24.38 -14.23 -14.98
C ILE A 133 23.18 -14.76 -15.75
N CYS A 134 22.18 -13.92 -16.07
CA CYS A 134 21.02 -14.35 -16.85
C CYS A 134 21.41 -14.84 -18.25
N ILE A 135 22.32 -14.15 -18.94
CA ILE A 135 22.84 -14.61 -20.25
C ILE A 135 23.56 -15.95 -20.09
N LEU A 136 24.42 -16.08 -19.08
CA LEU A 136 25.14 -17.33 -18.82
C LEU A 136 24.17 -18.50 -18.51
N VAL A 137 23.14 -18.26 -17.70
CA VAL A 137 22.08 -19.23 -17.40
C VAL A 137 21.30 -19.60 -18.66
N VAL A 138 20.93 -18.64 -19.51
CA VAL A 138 20.25 -18.92 -20.78
C VAL A 138 21.13 -19.75 -21.72
N VAL A 139 22.42 -19.42 -21.85
CA VAL A 139 23.37 -20.18 -22.68
C VAL A 139 23.56 -21.61 -22.15
N ILE A 140 23.64 -21.78 -20.83
CA ILE A 140 23.72 -23.09 -20.18
C ILE A 140 22.43 -23.88 -20.43
N MET A 141 21.26 -23.26 -20.23
CA MET A 141 19.96 -23.91 -20.46
C MET A 141 19.77 -24.33 -21.93
N VAL A 142 20.14 -23.47 -22.89
CA VAL A 142 20.08 -23.79 -24.32
C VAL A 142 21.00 -24.98 -24.66
N ASN A 143 22.25 -24.98 -24.17
CA ASN A 143 23.15 -26.12 -24.36
C ASN A 143 22.64 -27.41 -23.70
N LEU A 144 22.07 -27.35 -22.50
CA LEU A 144 21.47 -28.52 -21.87
C LEU A 144 20.28 -29.06 -22.69
N THR A 145 19.39 -28.19 -23.17
CA THR A 145 18.25 -28.61 -23.99
C THR A 145 18.69 -29.23 -25.31
N LEU A 146 19.71 -28.69 -25.98
CA LEU A 146 20.24 -29.25 -27.22
C LEU A 146 20.82 -30.66 -27.00
N ASN A 147 21.60 -30.84 -25.93
CA ASN A 147 22.18 -32.14 -25.58
C ASN A 147 21.10 -33.19 -25.25
N VAL A 148 20.04 -32.81 -24.53
CA VAL A 148 18.91 -33.70 -24.24
C VAL A 148 18.18 -34.11 -25.53
N VAL A 149 17.94 -33.18 -26.45
CA VAL A 149 17.31 -33.49 -27.75
C VAL A 149 18.16 -34.45 -28.57
N ILE A 150 19.49 -34.26 -28.60
CA ILE A 150 20.43 -35.16 -29.28
C ILE A 150 20.40 -36.57 -28.65
N ILE A 151 20.42 -36.67 -27.32
CA ILE A 151 20.36 -37.95 -26.61
C ILE A 151 19.03 -38.67 -26.88
N VAL A 152 17.91 -37.96 -26.86
CA VAL A 152 16.59 -38.54 -27.16
C VAL A 152 16.51 -38.97 -28.63
N ALA A 153 17.03 -38.18 -29.56
CA ALA A 153 17.09 -38.55 -30.98
C ALA A 153 17.96 -39.80 -31.21
N LEU A 154 19.12 -39.90 -30.55
CA LEU A 154 19.97 -41.09 -30.55
C LEU A 154 19.26 -42.31 -29.94
N ALA A 155 18.59 -42.13 -28.80
CA ALA A 155 17.84 -43.20 -28.15
C ALA A 155 16.68 -43.70 -29.01
N LEU A 156 15.95 -42.79 -29.66
CA LEU A 156 14.90 -43.11 -30.62
C LEU A 156 15.46 -43.81 -31.86
N PHE A 157 16.58 -43.33 -32.40
CA PHE A 157 17.26 -43.97 -33.53
C PHE A 157 17.67 -45.40 -33.20
N ILE A 158 18.33 -45.62 -32.05
CA ILE A 158 18.70 -46.95 -31.55
C ILE A 158 17.47 -47.84 -31.36
N ALA A 159 16.40 -47.31 -30.73
CA ALA A 159 15.16 -48.06 -30.53
C ALA A 159 14.50 -48.46 -31.86
N THR A 160 14.50 -47.57 -32.86
CA THR A 160 13.98 -47.90 -34.19
C THR A 160 14.86 -48.91 -34.92
N SER A 161 16.19 -48.85 -34.78
CA SER A 161 17.09 -49.85 -35.37
C SER A 161 16.92 -51.24 -34.75
N CYS A 162 16.59 -51.34 -33.45
CA CYS A 162 16.31 -52.62 -32.79
C CYS A 162 14.96 -53.24 -33.19
N LEU A 163 13.98 -52.43 -33.61
CA LEU A 163 12.66 -52.92 -34.04
C LEU A 163 12.65 -53.53 -35.45
N PHE A 164 13.69 -53.29 -36.25
CA PHE A 164 13.83 -53.84 -37.61
C PHE A 164 14.68 -55.12 -37.69
N THR A 165 15.09 -55.69 -36.55
CA THR A 165 15.75 -57.01 -36.49
C THR A 165 14.90 -58.01 -35.72
N SER A 166 13.65 -58.25 -36.13
CA SER A 166 12.84 -59.37 -35.63
C SER A 166 11.75 -59.79 -36.61
N ASP A 167 12.13 -60.61 -37.58
CA ASP A 167 11.30 -61.55 -38.35
C ASP A 167 12.32 -62.39 -39.16
N ARG A 168 12.48 -63.71 -39.08
CA ARG A 168 11.67 -64.82 -38.59
C ARG A 168 12.58 -66.04 -38.24
N PRO A 169 12.03 -67.09 -37.60
CA PRO A 169 12.77 -68.17 -36.95
C PRO A 169 13.08 -69.33 -37.89
N ASN A 170 14.16 -70.08 -37.61
CA ASN A 170 14.31 -71.45 -38.06
C ASN A 170 14.86 -72.34 -36.93
N THR A 171 14.18 -73.46 -36.80
CA THR A 171 14.20 -74.55 -35.83
C THR A 171 15.43 -75.46 -35.89
N ILE A 172 15.49 -76.37 -34.89
CA ILE A 172 16.21 -77.67 -34.78
C ILE A 172 17.43 -77.59 -33.83
N SER A 173 17.75 -78.52 -32.92
CA SER A 173 17.10 -79.59 -32.12
C SER A 173 18.25 -80.29 -31.36
N HIS A 174 17.96 -80.99 -30.26
CA HIS A 174 18.81 -81.99 -29.58
C HIS A 174 20.09 -81.49 -28.85
N GLN A 175 20.53 -82.01 -27.71
CA GLN A 175 19.97 -82.85 -26.64
C GLN A 175 21.00 -82.81 -25.48
N PHE A 176 20.49 -83.01 -24.27
CA PHE A 176 21.17 -83.34 -23.02
C PHE A 176 22.58 -83.99 -23.12
N ASN A 177 23.56 -83.48 -22.37
CA ASN A 177 24.00 -84.15 -21.15
C ASN A 177 24.95 -83.30 -20.28
N THR A 178 24.73 -83.49 -18.98
CA THR A 178 25.48 -83.12 -17.78
C THR A 178 26.99 -83.38 -17.83
N ILE A 179 27.77 -82.49 -17.21
CA ILE A 179 28.81 -82.85 -16.24
C ILE A 179 28.71 -81.89 -15.05
N SER A 180 28.61 -82.45 -13.85
CA SER A 180 28.69 -81.81 -12.54
C SER A 180 30.11 -81.90 -11.99
N TYR A 181 30.54 -80.89 -11.21
CA TYR A 181 31.42 -80.86 -10.00
C TYR A 181 31.75 -79.35 -9.80
N ASP A 182 31.27 -78.61 -8.79
CA ASP A 182 31.53 -78.64 -7.32
C ASP A 182 33.04 -78.39 -7.02
N ILE A 183 33.56 -77.58 -6.09
CA ILE A 183 33.16 -76.93 -4.81
C ILE A 183 34.12 -75.72 -4.65
N SER A 184 33.78 -74.52 -4.15
CA SER A 184 34.00 -74.09 -2.74
C SER A 184 33.94 -72.55 -2.60
N PRO A 185 33.49 -72.00 -1.45
CA PRO A 185 33.43 -70.56 -1.18
C PRO A 185 34.65 -70.08 -0.37
N ILE A 186 35.03 -68.80 -0.52
CA ILE A 186 36.08 -68.16 0.30
C ILE A 186 35.54 -66.94 1.06
N LYS A 187 35.90 -66.92 2.35
CA LYS A 187 35.56 -65.97 3.44
C LYS A 187 36.34 -64.65 3.39
N LEU A 188 35.80 -63.66 4.13
CA LEU A 188 36.42 -62.42 4.61
C LEU A 188 37.87 -62.55 5.13
N SER A 189 38.71 -61.54 4.83
CA SER A 189 39.54 -60.84 5.83
C SER A 189 40.40 -59.67 5.26
N ARG A 190 40.30 -58.53 5.95
CA ARG A 190 41.27 -57.44 6.27
C ARG A 190 42.64 -57.32 5.55
N VAL A 191 42.92 -56.05 5.17
CA VAL A 191 44.12 -55.21 5.44
C VAL A 191 45.40 -55.47 4.62
N ASN A 192 45.85 -54.51 3.77
CA ASN A 192 46.92 -53.54 4.08
C ASN A 192 47.31 -52.61 2.89
N THR A 193 47.53 -51.33 3.21
CA THR A 193 48.52 -50.33 2.70
C THR A 193 49.04 -50.35 1.25
N VAL A 194 49.06 -49.17 0.59
CA VAL A 194 50.23 -48.28 0.39
C VAL A 194 49.86 -47.18 -0.63
N GLN A 195 49.99 -45.90 -0.24
CA GLN A 195 50.17 -44.77 -1.15
C GLN A 195 51.63 -44.27 -1.08
N ARG A 196 52.16 -43.76 -2.21
CA ARG A 196 53.44 -43.02 -2.28
C ARG A 196 53.21 -41.50 -2.12
N LYS A 197 53.87 -40.93 -1.11
CA LYS A 197 54.65 -39.66 -0.97
C LYS A 197 54.43 -38.49 -1.97
N PRO A 198 54.60 -37.21 -1.52
CA PRO A 198 55.89 -36.69 -1.03
C PRO A 198 55.87 -35.88 0.29
N GLU A 199 57.07 -35.77 0.88
CA GLU A 199 57.46 -35.06 2.12
C GLU A 199 57.45 -33.53 1.99
N LEU A 200 57.16 -32.82 3.11
CA LEU A 200 58.15 -31.99 3.81
C LEU A 200 57.68 -31.63 5.25
N ASN A 201 58.64 -31.73 6.18
CA ASN A 201 58.74 -31.54 7.65
C ASN A 201 57.86 -30.44 8.33
N SER A 202 57.21 -30.70 9.48
CA SER A 202 57.70 -30.78 10.90
C SER A 202 57.83 -29.36 11.54
N ASP A 203 57.39 -29.02 12.76
CA ASP A 203 56.99 -29.72 13.98
C ASP A 203 56.05 -28.83 14.85
N ASP A 204 55.53 -29.44 15.93
CA ASP A 204 54.97 -28.87 17.17
C ASP A 204 53.45 -28.59 17.26
N ALA A 205 52.73 -29.68 17.58
CA ALA A 205 51.59 -29.72 18.51
C ALA A 205 52.11 -30.37 19.84
N PRO A 206 51.40 -30.39 21.00
CA PRO A 206 50.01 -30.86 21.16
C PRO A 206 49.25 -30.04 22.24
N SER A 207 48.02 -30.27 22.70
CA SER A 207 47.03 -31.37 22.74
C SER A 207 45.74 -30.71 23.28
N ALA A 208 44.54 -30.95 22.76
CA ALA A 208 43.62 -32.06 23.09
C ALA A 208 43.22 -32.08 24.58
N PHE A 209 41.97 -32.28 25.04
CA PHE A 209 40.69 -32.67 24.43
C PHE A 209 39.58 -32.56 25.52
N SER A 210 38.32 -32.79 25.12
CA SER A 210 37.21 -33.34 25.95
C SER A 210 36.27 -32.42 26.77
N SER A 211 35.11 -32.14 26.15
CA SER A 211 33.72 -32.30 26.62
C SER A 211 33.38 -32.35 28.13
N GLN A 212 32.39 -31.53 28.55
CA GLN A 212 31.09 -31.95 29.16
C GLN A 212 30.20 -30.73 29.52
N THR A 213 29.00 -30.69 28.91
CA THR A 213 27.62 -30.33 29.40
C THR A 213 27.30 -29.23 30.45
N PRO A 214 26.03 -28.72 30.48
CA PRO A 214 25.67 -27.33 30.82
C PRO A 214 24.83 -27.14 32.12
N PHE A 215 24.32 -25.89 32.31
CA PHE A 215 23.32 -25.34 33.27
C PHE A 215 23.90 -24.43 34.40
N PRO A 216 23.10 -23.58 35.10
CA PRO A 216 21.64 -23.40 35.08
C PRO A 216 21.08 -21.95 35.12
N SER A 217 19.77 -21.90 34.82
CA SER A 217 18.77 -20.90 35.22
C SER A 217 18.41 -20.96 36.71
N ARG A 218 17.97 -19.84 37.31
CA ARG A 218 17.22 -19.84 38.59
C ARG A 218 16.33 -18.61 38.77
N SER A 219 15.12 -18.87 39.23
CA SER A 219 14.14 -18.03 39.94
C SER A 219 13.25 -19.00 40.74
N PRO A 220 12.36 -18.61 41.68
CA PRO A 220 12.24 -17.41 42.55
C PRO A 220 12.11 -17.81 44.07
N THR A 221 11.99 -16.85 45.00
CA THR A 221 11.45 -17.12 46.35
C THR A 221 10.82 -15.89 47.04
N GLU A 222 9.93 -16.20 47.98
CA GLU A 222 8.81 -15.44 48.56
C GLU A 222 9.12 -14.33 49.58
N SER A 223 8.10 -13.49 49.82
CA SER A 223 7.90 -12.52 50.92
C SER A 223 7.62 -13.17 52.29
N PRO A 224 7.73 -12.42 53.42
CA PRO A 224 6.49 -11.98 54.11
C PRO A 224 6.52 -10.59 54.82
N LYS A 225 5.31 -10.16 55.21
CA LYS A 225 4.83 -8.90 55.83
C LYS A 225 5.44 -8.52 57.19
N THR A 226 5.52 -7.22 57.53
CA THR A 226 4.86 -6.60 58.73
C THR A 226 4.86 -5.05 58.68
N GLN A 227 3.89 -4.43 59.35
CA GLN A 227 3.55 -3.00 59.44
C GLN A 227 4.46 -2.17 60.37
N LEU A 228 4.55 -0.84 60.17
CA LEU A 228 4.55 0.21 61.22
C LEU A 228 4.52 1.66 60.63
N ARG A 229 3.36 2.30 60.79
CA ARG A 229 3.00 3.67 61.24
C ARG A 229 3.97 4.89 61.19
N GLU A 230 3.41 6.02 60.69
CA GLU A 230 3.56 7.47 61.08
C GLU A 230 4.97 8.13 61.08
N SER A 231 5.26 9.37 60.67
CA SER A 231 4.49 10.61 60.43
C SER A 231 5.37 11.72 59.82
N ARG A 232 4.71 12.66 59.10
CA ARG A 232 4.94 14.12 58.90
C ARG A 232 6.35 14.72 58.68
N SER A 233 6.47 15.48 57.58
CA SER A 233 6.69 16.94 57.62
C SER A 233 6.50 17.59 56.24
N ASP A 234 5.58 18.55 56.16
CA ASP A 234 5.38 19.55 55.08
C ASP A 234 6.54 20.59 55.04
N PRO A 235 6.69 21.36 53.95
CA PRO A 235 6.17 22.74 53.98
C PRO A 235 5.50 23.26 52.68
N THR A 236 4.32 23.86 52.84
CA THR A 236 3.80 25.16 52.30
C THR A 236 4.21 25.57 50.86
N VAL A 237 3.33 25.58 49.84
CA VAL A 237 2.24 26.55 49.47
C VAL A 237 2.78 27.99 49.30
N VAL A 238 2.54 28.78 48.22
CA VAL A 238 1.33 29.52 47.73
C VAL A 238 1.70 30.22 46.36
N PRO A 239 0.82 30.83 45.50
CA PRO A 239 -0.47 30.45 44.86
C PRO A 239 -0.56 30.74 43.32
N SER A 240 -1.67 30.34 42.69
CA SER A 240 -2.61 31.20 41.88
C SER A 240 -3.42 30.27 40.95
N SER A 241 -4.72 30.04 41.17
CA SER A 241 -5.93 30.88 41.03
C SER A 241 -6.66 30.59 39.71
N GLN A 242 -7.95 30.27 39.88
CA GLN A 242 -9.07 30.30 38.94
C GLN A 242 -9.43 28.98 38.22
N ALA A 243 -10.38 28.29 38.86
CA ALA A 243 -11.30 27.31 38.32
C ALA A 243 -12.61 27.98 37.89
N GLU A 244 -13.33 27.32 36.97
CA GLU A 244 -14.75 27.42 36.55
C GLU A 244 -14.79 27.27 35.00
N ASN A 245 -15.57 26.41 34.31
CA ASN A 245 -16.79 25.67 34.60
C ASN A 245 -16.88 24.44 33.66
N HIS A 246 -17.20 23.26 34.19
CA HIS A 246 -17.67 22.10 33.40
C HIS A 246 -19.10 21.74 33.85
N PRO A 247 -20.08 21.57 32.95
CA PRO A 247 -21.43 21.21 33.35
C PRO A 247 -21.50 19.75 33.81
N VAL A 248 -22.08 19.58 35.01
CA VAL A 248 -22.40 18.33 35.69
C VAL A 248 -23.53 17.62 34.94
N VAL A 249 -23.30 16.38 34.53
CA VAL A 249 -24.33 15.46 34.01
C VAL A 249 -25.05 14.83 35.21
N PRO A 250 -26.39 14.86 35.29
CA PRO A 250 -27.10 14.22 36.41
C PRO A 250 -27.12 12.69 36.27
N ASP A 251 -26.83 12.01 37.37
CA ASP A 251 -26.98 10.56 37.57
C ASP A 251 -28.44 10.12 37.36
N ILE A 252 -28.70 9.35 36.29
CA ILE A 252 -29.96 8.62 36.11
C ILE A 252 -29.73 7.17 36.55
N LYS A 253 -30.34 6.79 37.67
CA LYS A 253 -30.40 5.39 38.15
C LYS A 253 -31.23 4.53 37.18
N PRO A 254 -30.86 3.26 36.92
CA PRO A 254 -31.61 2.39 36.02
C PRO A 254 -32.89 1.88 36.71
N SER A 255 -34.04 2.40 36.30
CA SER A 255 -35.35 1.85 36.68
C SER A 255 -35.90 0.96 35.56
N GLY A 256 -36.02 -0.34 35.85
CA GLY A 256 -37.04 -1.23 35.27
C GLY A 256 -36.81 -1.70 33.84
N PHE A 257 -36.27 -2.92 33.68
CA PHE A 257 -36.43 -3.72 32.47
C PHE A 257 -37.92 -3.85 32.12
N LYS A 258 -38.35 -3.24 31.01
CA LYS A 258 -39.56 -3.65 30.29
C LYS A 258 -39.13 -4.45 29.07
N THR A 259 -39.68 -5.65 28.96
CA THR A 259 -39.53 -6.63 27.88
C THR A 259 -39.63 -5.99 26.48
N PRO A 260 -38.87 -6.47 25.48
CA PRO A 260 -38.96 -5.94 24.13
C PRO A 260 -40.35 -6.20 23.53
N MET A 261 -40.95 -5.14 22.99
CA MET A 261 -42.20 -5.18 22.24
C MET A 261 -41.99 -6.01 20.97
N LYS A 262 -42.66 -7.15 20.85
CA LYS A 262 -42.79 -7.89 19.59
C LYS A 262 -43.56 -7.02 18.59
N VAL A 263 -42.86 -6.46 17.61
CA VAL A 263 -43.52 -5.95 16.40
C VAL A 263 -43.50 -7.06 15.36
N GLU A 264 -44.59 -7.84 15.34
CA GLU A 264 -44.91 -8.71 14.21
C GLU A 264 -45.41 -7.82 13.06
N ALA A 265 -44.54 -7.54 12.09
CA ALA A 265 -44.94 -7.11 10.76
C ALA A 265 -44.74 -8.31 9.81
N THR A 266 -45.86 -8.89 9.41
CA THR A 266 -46.01 -9.97 8.43
C THR A 266 -45.54 -9.50 7.07
N VAL A 267 -44.27 -9.74 6.76
CA VAL A 267 -43.84 -9.99 5.39
C VAL A 267 -43.33 -11.44 5.37
N ASN A 268 -44.12 -12.33 4.76
CA ASN A 268 -43.70 -13.69 4.43
C ASN A 268 -42.63 -13.64 3.34
N VAL A 269 -41.45 -13.17 3.72
CA VAL A 269 -40.25 -13.32 2.91
C VAL A 269 -39.63 -14.65 3.28
N GLU A 270 -39.41 -15.55 2.33
CA GLU A 270 -38.66 -16.80 2.56
C GLU A 270 -37.28 -16.47 3.16
N ARG A 271 -37.17 -16.58 4.49
CA ARG A 271 -36.05 -16.06 5.29
C ARG A 271 -34.71 -16.80 5.07
N ASN A 272 -34.72 -17.87 4.28
CA ASN A 272 -33.55 -18.73 4.05
C ASN A 272 -32.96 -18.62 2.64
N THR A 273 -33.39 -17.65 1.82
CA THR A 273 -32.75 -17.39 0.53
C THR A 273 -32.10 -16.01 0.52
N THR A 274 -30.98 -15.86 -0.21
CA THR A 274 -30.29 -14.58 -0.40
C THR A 274 -31.22 -13.49 -0.95
N LYS A 275 -32.23 -13.88 -1.76
CA LYS A 275 -33.26 -12.98 -2.28
C LYS A 275 -34.18 -12.44 -1.18
N GLY A 276 -34.48 -13.24 -0.16
CA GLY A 276 -35.32 -12.83 0.95
C GLY A 276 -34.67 -11.77 1.83
N TRP A 277 -33.37 -11.92 2.09
CA TRP A 277 -32.62 -10.92 2.85
C TRP A 277 -32.54 -9.56 2.15
N ALA A 278 -32.27 -9.55 0.84
CA ALA A 278 -32.22 -8.31 0.07
C ALA A 278 -33.55 -7.55 0.10
N GLN A 279 -34.68 -8.27 0.01
CA GLN A 279 -36.01 -7.64 0.08
C GLN A 279 -36.32 -7.09 1.47
N ALA A 280 -36.01 -7.83 2.52
CA ALA A 280 -36.18 -7.37 3.90
C ALA A 280 -35.32 -6.14 4.21
N LEU A 281 -34.08 -6.11 3.70
CA LEU A 281 -33.18 -4.97 3.86
C LEU A 281 -33.71 -3.71 3.16
N ARG A 282 -34.15 -3.85 1.90
CA ARG A 282 -34.77 -2.72 1.15
C ARG A 282 -35.99 -2.16 1.88
N TYR A 283 -36.86 -3.03 2.39
CA TYR A 283 -38.01 -2.61 3.17
C TYR A 283 -37.60 -1.89 4.46
N ALA A 284 -36.65 -2.44 5.22
CA ALA A 284 -36.16 -1.81 6.45
C ALA A 284 -35.61 -0.40 6.19
N LYS A 285 -34.85 -0.21 5.10
CA LYS A 285 -34.33 1.09 4.68
C LYS A 285 -35.41 2.08 4.28
N SER A 286 -36.47 1.63 3.59
CA SER A 286 -37.58 2.52 3.21
C SER A 286 -38.36 3.09 4.41
N LEU A 287 -38.12 2.58 5.62
CA LEU A 287 -38.70 3.08 6.86
C LEU A 287 -37.81 4.10 7.58
N LEU A 288 -36.59 4.37 7.08
CA LEU A 288 -35.70 5.38 7.65
C LEU A 288 -36.23 6.78 7.30
N THR A 289 -36.23 7.67 8.29
CA THR A 289 -36.59 9.07 8.11
C THR A 289 -35.34 9.93 7.87
N GLU A 290 -35.54 11.16 7.41
CA GLU A 290 -34.45 12.15 7.31
C GLU A 290 -33.82 12.42 8.68
N GLU A 291 -34.62 12.43 9.76
CA GLU A 291 -34.13 12.62 11.13
C GLU A 291 -33.24 11.46 11.60
N ASP A 292 -33.62 10.21 11.28
CA ASP A 292 -32.79 9.03 11.58
C ASP A 292 -31.41 9.09 10.90
N LEU A 293 -31.37 9.69 9.71
CA LEU A 293 -30.18 9.79 8.86
C LEU A 293 -29.40 11.09 9.04
N TYR A 294 -29.95 12.06 9.78
CA TYR A 294 -29.34 13.36 9.95
C TYR A 294 -27.96 13.24 10.64
N VAL A 295 -26.98 13.90 10.04
CA VAL A 295 -25.64 14.10 10.59
C VAL A 295 -25.33 15.59 10.49
N PRO A 296 -25.12 16.29 11.63
CA PRO A 296 -24.76 17.70 11.59
C PRO A 296 -23.41 17.86 10.88
N PHE A 297 -23.35 18.84 9.98
CA PHE A 297 -22.13 19.20 9.27
C PHE A 297 -21.96 20.70 9.26
N GLU A 298 -20.83 21.16 9.79
CA GLU A 298 -20.46 22.57 9.76
C GLU A 298 -19.31 22.75 8.77
N TYR A 299 -19.56 23.55 7.74
CA TYR A 299 -18.55 23.86 6.73
C TYR A 299 -17.52 24.85 7.29
N ASN A 300 -16.26 24.41 7.37
CA ASN A 300 -15.11 25.28 7.62
C ASN A 300 -14.14 25.23 6.43
N CYS A 301 -14.05 26.33 5.69
CA CYS A 301 -13.19 26.39 4.51
C CYS A 301 -11.73 26.08 4.83
N THR A 302 -11.14 26.76 5.81
CA THR A 302 -9.72 26.62 6.15
C THR A 302 -9.33 25.25 6.71
N LEU A 303 -10.31 24.48 7.18
CA LEU A 303 -10.09 23.08 7.58
C LEU A 303 -9.93 22.14 6.39
N HIS A 304 -10.57 22.47 5.27
CA HIS A 304 -10.71 21.58 4.11
C HIS A 304 -9.97 22.06 2.85
N PHE A 305 -9.64 23.36 2.80
CA PHE A 305 -9.08 24.06 1.65
C PHE A 305 -7.94 24.98 2.08
N GLY A 306 -7.08 25.37 1.13
CA GLY A 306 -5.96 26.26 1.43
C GLY A 306 -6.42 27.67 1.81
N GLU A 307 -5.75 28.31 2.77
CA GLU A 307 -6.09 29.68 3.22
C GLU A 307 -6.20 30.69 2.06
N LYS A 308 -5.31 30.58 1.07
CA LYS A 308 -5.31 31.44 -0.14
C LYS A 308 -6.52 31.22 -1.04
N GLU A 309 -7.11 30.04 -1.02
CA GLU A 309 -8.32 29.72 -1.80
C GLU A 309 -9.56 30.22 -1.05
N CYS A 310 -9.62 29.98 0.26
CA CYS A 310 -10.68 30.50 1.13
C CYS A 310 -10.74 32.03 1.14
N ALA A 311 -9.60 32.71 1.00
CA ALA A 311 -9.55 34.17 0.88
C ALA A 311 -10.26 34.73 -0.36
N LYS A 312 -10.51 33.89 -1.39
CA LYS A 312 -11.21 34.26 -2.62
C LYS A 312 -12.72 33.97 -2.57
N GLY A 313 -13.23 33.52 -1.42
CA GLY A 313 -14.61 33.07 -1.24
C GLY A 313 -14.69 31.55 -1.12
N ASP A 314 -15.91 31.00 -1.23
CA ASP A 314 -16.12 29.56 -1.22
C ASP A 314 -15.43 28.91 -2.43
N PRO A 315 -14.42 28.06 -2.22
CA PRO A 315 -13.67 27.47 -3.31
C PRO A 315 -14.42 26.31 -3.98
N ARG A 316 -15.42 25.70 -3.31
CA ARG A 316 -16.12 24.49 -3.78
C ARG A 316 -16.67 24.58 -5.20
N PRO A 317 -17.33 25.69 -5.64
CA PRO A 317 -17.81 25.81 -7.00
C PRO A 317 -16.71 25.67 -8.06
N ASN A 318 -15.47 26.08 -7.78
CA ASN A 318 -14.35 25.98 -8.74
C ASN A 318 -13.93 24.54 -9.03
N TYR A 319 -14.21 23.62 -8.10
CA TYR A 319 -13.89 22.19 -8.26
C TYR A 319 -14.87 21.54 -9.22
N VAL A 320 -16.13 22.01 -9.22
CA VAL A 320 -17.21 21.44 -10.04
C VAL A 320 -17.38 22.18 -11.37
N TYR A 321 -17.09 23.48 -11.42
CA TYR A 321 -17.34 24.34 -12.59
C TYR A 321 -16.64 23.90 -13.89
N LYS A 322 -15.48 23.22 -13.80
CA LYS A 322 -14.77 22.69 -14.98
C LYS A 322 -15.58 21.65 -15.77
N TYR A 323 -16.65 21.11 -15.21
CA TYR A 323 -17.47 20.05 -15.80
C TYR A 323 -18.80 20.53 -16.43
N HIS A 324 -19.09 21.84 -16.41
CA HIS A 324 -20.30 22.40 -17.06
C HIS A 324 -20.30 22.41 -18.59
N THR A 325 -19.21 21.99 -19.24
CA THR A 325 -18.97 22.25 -20.67
C THR A 325 -19.74 21.33 -21.63
N HIS A 326 -20.51 20.34 -21.15
CA HIS A 326 -21.05 19.28 -22.00
C HIS A 326 -22.55 18.92 -21.84
N ASN A 327 -23.40 19.78 -21.25
CA ASN A 327 -24.86 19.54 -21.13
C ASN A 327 -25.19 18.18 -20.47
N THR A 328 -24.49 17.83 -19.40
CA THR A 328 -24.26 16.45 -18.96
C THR A 328 -25.29 15.87 -17.99
N LYS A 329 -25.29 14.52 -17.99
CA LYS A 329 -26.09 13.59 -17.18
C LYS A 329 -25.52 13.48 -15.76
N GLU A 330 -26.20 12.72 -14.89
CA GLU A 330 -25.77 12.42 -13.51
C GLU A 330 -24.27 12.09 -13.42
N ILE A 331 -23.62 12.54 -12.33
CA ILE A 331 -22.16 12.41 -12.12
C ILE A 331 -21.84 11.38 -11.03
N TYR A 332 -20.69 10.71 -11.08
CA TYR A 332 -20.22 9.90 -9.93
C TYR A 332 -19.22 10.69 -9.09
N LEU A 333 -19.31 10.58 -7.76
CA LEU A 333 -18.27 11.09 -6.85
C LEU A 333 -17.26 9.98 -6.57
N ILE A 334 -16.00 10.16 -7.00
CA ILE A 334 -14.93 9.17 -6.75
C ILE A 334 -13.95 9.75 -5.75
N VAL A 335 -13.86 9.10 -4.59
CA VAL A 335 -12.92 9.42 -3.53
C VAL A 335 -11.76 8.45 -3.55
N ILE A 336 -10.54 8.98 -3.67
CA ILE A 336 -9.32 8.19 -3.52
C ILE A 336 -8.63 8.57 -2.20
N ASN A 337 -8.34 7.57 -1.39
CA ASN A 337 -7.60 7.71 -0.14
C ASN A 337 -6.25 7.00 -0.21
N HIS A 338 -5.18 7.65 0.27
CA HIS A 338 -3.86 7.04 0.39
C HIS A 338 -3.48 6.88 1.87
N HIS A 339 -3.13 5.66 2.32
CA HIS A 339 -2.79 5.40 3.72
C HIS A 339 -1.47 6.04 4.21
N TRP A 340 -0.61 6.56 3.31
CA TRP A 340 0.76 6.94 3.66
C TRP A 340 1.06 8.41 3.36
N ASN A 341 1.60 9.14 4.36
CA ASN A 341 2.09 10.54 4.27
C ASN A 341 3.06 10.81 3.11
N ILE A 342 3.70 9.79 2.56
CA ILE A 342 4.75 9.94 1.55
C ILE A 342 4.16 9.94 0.13
N LEU A 343 2.89 9.54 -0.05
CA LEU A 343 2.29 9.38 -1.37
C LEU A 343 1.39 10.58 -1.70
N ALA A 344 1.84 11.42 -2.62
CA ALA A 344 0.99 12.42 -3.28
C ALA A 344 -0.07 11.73 -4.16
N ALA A 345 -1.14 12.45 -4.50
CA ALA A 345 -2.10 11.99 -5.51
C ALA A 345 -1.32 11.60 -6.79
N LEU A 346 -1.47 10.34 -7.22
CA LEU A 346 -0.69 9.79 -8.31
C LEU A 346 -1.05 10.50 -9.63
N PRO A 347 -0.14 11.28 -10.27
CA PRO A 347 -0.46 12.02 -11.49
C PRO A 347 -0.93 11.12 -12.64
N PHE A 348 -0.51 9.85 -12.63
CA PHE A 348 -0.96 8.82 -13.55
C PHE A 348 -2.47 8.59 -13.49
N PHE A 349 -3.07 8.55 -12.29
CA PHE A 349 -4.51 8.36 -12.12
C PHE A 349 -5.29 9.47 -12.82
N ARG A 350 -4.88 10.71 -12.56
CA ARG A 350 -5.53 11.90 -13.07
C ARG A 350 -5.38 12.07 -14.57
N ASN A 351 -4.13 12.06 -15.06
CA ASN A 351 -3.83 12.50 -16.42
C ASN A 351 -4.13 11.40 -17.47
N ASN A 352 -4.05 10.13 -17.07
CA ASN A 352 -4.18 9.00 -17.99
C ASN A 352 -5.41 8.15 -17.68
N TYR A 353 -5.55 7.69 -16.45
CA TYR A 353 -6.58 6.72 -16.07
C TYR A 353 -7.99 7.33 -16.15
N PHE A 354 -8.29 8.42 -15.42
CA PHE A 354 -9.63 9.02 -15.43
C PHE A 354 -10.00 9.63 -16.78
N ARG A 355 -9.04 10.23 -17.48
CA ARG A 355 -9.27 10.70 -18.85
C ARG A 355 -9.75 9.56 -19.74
N LYS A 356 -9.02 8.43 -19.74
CA LYS A 356 -9.37 7.27 -20.56
C LYS A 356 -10.67 6.61 -20.10
N PHE A 357 -10.97 6.67 -18.80
CA PHE A 357 -12.20 6.20 -18.21
C PHE A 357 -13.42 6.98 -18.71
N ALA A 358 -13.35 8.32 -18.68
CA ALA A 358 -14.39 9.21 -19.19
C ALA A 358 -14.64 9.01 -20.70
N GLU A 359 -13.61 8.67 -21.48
CA GLU A 359 -13.78 8.31 -22.91
C GLU A 359 -14.58 7.01 -23.11
N LEU A 360 -14.64 6.12 -22.10
CA LEU A 360 -15.30 4.81 -22.21
C LEU A 360 -16.71 4.78 -21.61
N PHE A 361 -17.08 5.76 -20.77
CA PHE A 361 -18.38 5.83 -20.08
C PHE A 361 -19.16 7.09 -20.44
N ASN A 362 -20.48 6.95 -20.53
CA ASN A 362 -21.39 8.07 -20.83
C ASN A 362 -21.92 8.77 -19.56
N SER A 363 -21.19 8.63 -18.45
CA SER A 363 -21.45 9.34 -17.20
C SER A 363 -20.32 10.33 -16.99
N ASP A 364 -20.64 11.45 -16.37
CA ASP A 364 -19.61 12.37 -15.93
C ASP A 364 -19.05 11.87 -14.59
N PHE A 365 -17.77 12.16 -14.36
CA PHE A 365 -17.09 11.75 -13.14
C PHE A 365 -16.60 13.01 -12.45
N ASP A 366 -17.14 13.27 -11.27
CA ASP A 366 -16.54 14.19 -10.34
C ASP A 366 -15.36 13.51 -9.67
N VAL A 367 -14.23 14.20 -9.65
CA VAL A 367 -12.99 13.65 -9.12
C VAL A 367 -12.61 14.45 -7.90
N VAL A 368 -13.10 14.02 -6.74
CA VAL A 368 -12.69 14.57 -5.45
C VAL A 368 -11.65 13.65 -4.85
N TYR A 369 -10.39 13.94 -5.12
CA TYR A 369 -9.29 13.28 -4.43
C TYR A 369 -9.23 13.75 -2.98
N LEU A 370 -8.91 12.82 -2.10
CA LEU A 370 -8.61 13.08 -0.70
C LEU A 370 -7.18 12.65 -0.47
N ALA A 371 -6.27 13.52 -0.89
CA ALA A 371 -4.85 13.44 -0.57
C ALA A 371 -4.47 14.68 0.24
N PRO A 372 -3.39 14.66 1.03
CA PRO A 372 -2.93 15.80 1.83
C PRO A 372 -2.33 16.96 0.99
N ASP A 373 -3.05 17.39 -0.06
CA ASP A 373 -2.79 18.49 -1.02
C ASP A 373 -1.69 18.24 -2.10
N PRO A 374 -2.03 18.35 -3.40
CA PRO A 374 -1.05 18.69 -4.43
C PRO A 374 -1.63 19.60 -5.54
N GLN A 375 -1.42 20.92 -5.45
CA GLN A 375 -1.73 21.89 -6.52
C GLN A 375 -0.81 21.70 -7.76
N PRO A 376 -1.17 22.10 -9.03
CA PRO A 376 -2.08 23.20 -9.38
C PRO A 376 -2.98 23.02 -10.65
N ALA A 377 -3.48 21.83 -11.02
CA ALA A 377 -4.39 21.74 -12.20
C ALA A 377 -5.62 20.82 -12.09
N PHE A 378 -5.81 20.16 -10.96
CA PHE A 378 -7.10 19.72 -10.42
C PHE A 378 -6.96 19.89 -8.92
N THR A 379 -7.90 20.57 -8.29
CA THR A 379 -7.74 21.03 -6.92
C THR A 379 -8.11 19.85 -6.00
N VAL A 380 -7.22 19.47 -5.09
CA VAL A 380 -7.41 18.36 -4.14
C VAL A 380 -7.70 18.97 -2.78
N CYS A 381 -8.72 18.49 -2.08
CA CYS A 381 -9.03 18.99 -0.74
C CYS A 381 -8.28 18.15 0.31
N ALA A 382 -7.51 18.81 1.16
CA ALA A 382 -7.01 18.17 2.37
C ALA A 382 -8.17 18.12 3.37
N HIS A 383 -8.64 16.93 3.76
CA HIS A 383 -9.78 16.79 4.68
C HIS A 383 -9.42 16.99 6.17
N GLY A 384 -8.16 17.30 6.49
CA GLY A 384 -7.70 17.51 7.87
C GLY A 384 -7.70 16.28 8.78
N LEU A 385 -8.00 15.07 8.27
CA LEU A 385 -7.88 13.84 9.07
C LEU A 385 -6.39 13.49 9.20
N ARG A 386 -6.02 12.90 10.34
CA ARG A 386 -4.64 12.51 10.61
C ARG A 386 -4.11 11.58 9.53
N VAL A 387 -2.83 11.76 9.20
CA VAL A 387 -2.12 10.90 8.26
C VAL A 387 -1.99 9.49 8.85
N GLY A 388 -2.34 8.46 8.07
CA GLY A 388 -2.13 7.06 8.46
C GLY A 388 -3.27 6.09 8.14
N GLY A 389 -4.27 6.49 7.35
CA GLY A 389 -5.31 5.59 6.85
C GLY A 389 -6.33 5.08 7.87
N GLU A 390 -6.15 5.30 9.18
CA GLU A 390 -7.03 4.73 10.24
C GLU A 390 -8.54 4.97 10.00
N TYR A 391 -8.89 6.06 9.32
CA TYR A 391 -10.26 6.50 9.07
C TYR A 391 -10.55 6.74 7.58
N SER A 392 -9.90 5.98 6.69
CA SER A 392 -9.94 6.27 5.25
C SER A 392 -11.33 6.19 4.61
N TYR A 393 -12.23 5.42 5.22
CA TYR A 393 -13.63 5.31 4.84
C TYR A 393 -14.45 6.57 5.11
N TYR A 394 -14.16 7.31 6.19
CA TYR A 394 -14.91 8.51 6.58
C TYR A 394 -14.68 9.68 5.63
N THR A 395 -13.63 9.59 4.83
CA THR A 395 -13.27 10.64 3.88
C THR A 395 -14.34 10.76 2.78
N LEU A 396 -14.99 9.67 2.39
CA LEU A 396 -16.17 9.73 1.51
C LEU A 396 -17.32 10.53 2.13
N THR A 397 -17.55 10.37 3.44
CA THR A 397 -18.56 11.16 4.17
C THR A 397 -18.25 12.65 4.11
N VAL A 398 -16.99 13.03 4.38
CA VAL A 398 -16.55 14.43 4.32
C VAL A 398 -16.73 15.00 2.90
N ALA A 399 -16.32 14.26 1.87
CA ALA A 399 -16.49 14.69 0.49
C ALA A 399 -17.96 14.86 0.12
N TYR A 400 -18.82 13.90 0.47
CA TYR A 400 -20.26 14.03 0.26
C TYR A 400 -20.80 15.29 0.95
N GLN A 401 -20.53 15.48 2.24
CA GLN A 401 -21.00 16.64 3.02
C GLN A 401 -20.50 18.00 2.50
N LEU A 402 -19.31 18.03 1.89
CA LEU A 402 -18.79 19.25 1.29
C LEU A 402 -19.50 19.63 -0.01
N PHE A 403 -19.84 18.64 -0.85
CA PHE A 403 -20.21 18.86 -2.24
C PHE A 403 -21.67 18.51 -2.59
N HIS A 404 -22.42 17.79 -1.74
CA HIS A 404 -23.77 17.31 -2.08
C HIS A 404 -24.80 18.43 -2.34
N ASP A 405 -24.64 19.59 -1.70
CA ASP A 405 -25.59 20.71 -1.79
C ASP A 405 -25.25 21.75 -2.87
N LEU A 406 -24.23 21.51 -3.68
CA LEU A 406 -23.89 22.40 -4.79
C LEU A 406 -24.95 22.21 -5.89
N GLN A 407 -25.97 23.08 -5.87
CA GLN A 407 -27.27 22.99 -6.58
C GLN A 407 -27.25 22.71 -8.10
N SER A 408 -26.08 22.55 -8.72
CA SER A 408 -25.91 22.35 -10.14
C SER A 408 -25.75 20.89 -10.59
N TYR A 409 -25.74 19.91 -9.67
CA TYR A 409 -25.46 18.50 -10.03
C TYR A 409 -26.31 17.47 -9.32
N LYS A 410 -26.48 16.30 -9.96
CA LYS A 410 -27.08 15.10 -9.38
C LYS A 410 -26.06 13.96 -9.41
N TYR A 411 -25.86 13.30 -8.28
CA TYR A 411 -24.93 12.18 -8.19
C TYR A 411 -25.62 10.85 -8.55
N ALA A 412 -25.04 10.10 -9.49
CA ALA A 412 -25.44 8.74 -9.85
C ALA A 412 -25.01 7.73 -8.77
N GLY A 413 -23.97 8.04 -8.00
CA GLY A 413 -23.47 7.24 -6.89
C GLY A 413 -22.05 7.62 -6.49
N TYR A 414 -21.47 6.81 -5.61
CA TYR A 414 -20.29 7.18 -4.85
C TYR A 414 -19.30 6.02 -4.78
N PHE A 415 -18.03 6.27 -5.10
CA PHE A 415 -16.97 5.29 -5.01
C PHE A 415 -15.94 5.71 -3.97
N LEU A 416 -15.53 4.78 -3.10
CA LEU A 416 -14.30 4.91 -2.33
C LEU A 416 -13.26 3.93 -2.91
N MET A 417 -12.11 4.47 -3.28
CA MET A 417 -10.92 3.73 -3.70
C MET A 417 -9.82 4.00 -2.67
N ASN A 418 -9.32 2.97 -2.03
CA ASN A 418 -8.30 3.07 -1.01
C ASN A 418 -6.97 2.50 -1.53
N ASP A 419 -5.87 3.08 -1.04
CA ASP A 419 -4.48 2.72 -1.33
C ASP A 419 -4.12 2.71 -2.82
N ASP A 420 -4.15 1.53 -3.44
CA ASP A 420 -3.74 1.23 -4.79
C ASP A 420 -4.84 0.55 -5.62
N ALA A 421 -6.08 0.56 -5.13
CA ALA A 421 -7.24 0.05 -5.84
C ALA A 421 -7.42 0.74 -7.20
N PHE A 422 -7.81 -0.04 -8.20
CA PHE A 422 -8.09 0.39 -9.57
C PHE A 422 -9.49 -0.08 -9.97
N LEU A 423 -10.19 0.69 -10.81
CA LEU A 423 -11.51 0.35 -11.33
C LEU A 423 -11.49 0.20 -12.87
N ASP A 424 -11.88 -0.93 -13.45
CA ASP A 424 -12.01 -1.06 -14.91
C ASP A 424 -13.38 -0.49 -15.33
N PRO A 425 -13.41 0.64 -16.07
CA PRO A 425 -14.65 1.27 -16.49
C PRO A 425 -15.55 0.26 -17.19
N LEU A 426 -15.07 -0.43 -18.21
CA LEU A 426 -15.93 -1.22 -19.11
C LEU A 426 -16.70 -2.34 -18.41
N TYR A 427 -16.24 -2.81 -17.25
CA TYR A 427 -16.95 -3.79 -16.46
C TYR A 427 -17.89 -3.18 -15.40
N LEU A 428 -17.85 -1.87 -15.14
CA LEU A 428 -18.88 -1.20 -14.33
C LEU A 428 -20.27 -1.34 -14.92
N ASN A 429 -20.38 -1.34 -16.24
CA ASN A 429 -21.64 -1.57 -16.94
C ASN A 429 -22.19 -2.99 -16.70
N MET A 430 -21.40 -3.90 -16.13
CA MET A 430 -21.84 -5.25 -15.76
C MET A 430 -22.38 -5.32 -14.33
N TYR A 431 -22.17 -4.29 -13.50
CA TYR A 431 -22.72 -4.24 -12.14
C TYR A 431 -24.03 -3.46 -12.11
N ASN A 432 -24.95 -3.93 -11.27
CA ASN A 432 -26.16 -3.18 -10.98
C ASN A 432 -25.87 -2.04 -10.01
N LEU A 433 -25.49 -0.86 -10.50
CA LEU A 433 -25.18 0.30 -9.67
C LEU A 433 -26.40 0.97 -9.02
N SER A 434 -27.59 0.36 -9.05
CA SER A 434 -28.70 0.82 -8.19
C SER A 434 -28.56 0.39 -6.73
N GLU A 435 -27.69 -0.58 -6.44
CA GLU A 435 -27.43 -1.07 -5.09
C GLU A 435 -25.95 -0.88 -4.72
N SER A 436 -25.65 -0.72 -3.43
CA SER A 436 -24.27 -0.66 -2.96
C SER A 436 -23.54 -2.00 -3.19
N HIS A 437 -22.24 -1.92 -3.49
CA HIS A 437 -21.36 -3.08 -3.72
C HIS A 437 -20.07 -2.94 -2.94
N HIS A 438 -19.56 -4.03 -2.40
CA HIS A 438 -18.33 -4.01 -1.61
C HIS A 438 -17.51 -5.29 -1.83
N GLU A 439 -16.23 -5.26 -1.47
CA GLU A 439 -15.41 -6.47 -1.47
C GLU A 439 -15.97 -7.60 -0.59
N PRO A 440 -15.62 -8.86 -0.86
CA PRO A 440 -16.03 -9.97 -0.01
C PRO A 440 -15.56 -9.78 1.43
N THR A 441 -16.49 -9.89 2.38
CA THR A 441 -16.24 -9.76 3.80
C THR A 441 -16.39 -11.10 4.51
N ARG A 442 -15.91 -11.17 5.77
CA ARG A 442 -16.12 -12.32 6.66
C ARG A 442 -16.64 -11.83 7.99
N THR A 443 -17.31 -12.69 8.76
CA THR A 443 -17.64 -12.40 10.17
C THR A 443 -16.37 -11.98 10.92
N TYR A 444 -16.48 -10.90 11.69
CA TYR A 444 -15.40 -10.44 12.55
C TYR A 444 -15.28 -11.31 13.79
N ASN A 445 -14.07 -11.77 14.09
CA ASN A 445 -13.76 -12.49 15.32
C ASN A 445 -12.62 -11.75 16.06
N PRO A 446 -12.88 -11.16 17.24
CA PRO A 446 -11.87 -10.42 18.00
C PRO A 446 -10.76 -11.31 18.57
N ARG A 447 -10.97 -12.64 18.63
CA ARG A 447 -9.98 -13.62 19.09
C ARG A 447 -9.14 -14.20 17.97
N ALA A 448 -9.47 -13.93 16.70
CA ALA A 448 -8.69 -14.43 15.57
C ALA A 448 -7.30 -13.77 15.55
N PRO A 449 -6.25 -14.51 15.14
CA PRO A 449 -4.92 -13.96 14.95
C PRO A 449 -4.96 -12.97 13.77
N TRP A 450 -4.98 -11.68 14.10
CA TRP A 450 -4.99 -10.59 13.15
C TRP A 450 -4.28 -9.40 13.79
N SER A 451 -3.23 -8.89 13.15
CA SER A 451 -2.33 -7.85 13.71
C SER A 451 -3.11 -6.65 14.25
N TRP A 452 -4.18 -6.23 13.56
CA TRP A 452 -5.00 -5.09 13.95
C TRP A 452 -5.77 -5.29 15.25
N ASN A 453 -6.09 -6.53 15.65
CA ASN A 453 -6.76 -6.79 16.93
C ASN A 453 -5.90 -6.41 18.14
N SER A 454 -4.57 -6.37 17.98
CA SER A 454 -3.62 -5.98 19.02
C SER A 454 -3.32 -4.48 19.03
N MET A 455 -3.87 -3.72 18.08
CA MET A 455 -3.59 -2.28 17.95
C MET A 455 -4.66 -1.42 18.59
N LYS A 456 -4.28 -0.18 18.89
CA LYS A 456 -5.10 0.83 19.56
C LYS A 456 -5.26 2.03 18.65
N ASN A 457 -6.42 2.66 18.73
CA ASN A 457 -6.67 3.93 18.06
C ASN A 457 -5.97 5.09 18.79
N MET A 458 -6.09 6.30 18.24
CA MET A 458 -5.48 7.51 18.78
C MET A 458 -5.93 7.91 20.19
N PHE A 459 -7.03 7.35 20.71
CA PHE A 459 -7.49 7.55 22.09
C PHE A 459 -6.96 6.47 23.05
N GLY A 460 -6.08 5.58 22.58
CA GLY A 460 -5.56 4.46 23.37
C GLY A 460 -6.55 3.30 23.54
N VAL A 461 -7.68 3.32 22.81
CA VAL A 461 -8.71 2.27 22.86
C VAL A 461 -8.35 1.18 21.85
N PRO A 462 -8.33 -0.11 22.25
CA PRO A 462 -8.11 -1.22 21.32
C PRO A 462 -9.15 -1.23 20.20
N TYR A 463 -8.75 -1.47 18.95
CA TYR A 463 -9.70 -1.50 17.82
C TYR A 463 -10.89 -2.45 18.01
N PRO A 464 -10.73 -3.66 18.58
CA PRO A 464 -11.89 -4.51 18.91
C PRO A 464 -12.88 -3.85 19.88
N GLN A 465 -12.41 -3.03 20.83
CA GLN A 465 -13.27 -2.29 21.75
C GLN A 465 -13.92 -1.08 21.07
N ALA A 466 -13.17 -0.34 20.24
CA ALA A 466 -13.72 0.75 19.44
C ALA A 466 -14.89 0.27 18.56
N LEU A 467 -14.72 -0.87 17.90
CA LEU A 467 -15.77 -1.50 17.09
C LEU A 467 -17.00 -1.85 17.94
N ARG A 468 -16.80 -2.44 19.12
CA ARG A 468 -17.91 -2.75 20.04
C ARG A 468 -18.69 -1.51 20.43
N ASN A 469 -17.99 -0.43 20.83
CA ASN A 469 -18.64 0.81 21.22
C ASN A 469 -19.48 1.41 20.08
N ALA A 470 -18.98 1.36 18.84
CA ALA A 470 -19.73 1.82 17.67
C ALA A 470 -20.96 0.94 17.38
N VAL A 471 -20.81 -0.38 17.48
CA VAL A 471 -21.92 -1.33 17.32
C VAL A 471 -23.00 -1.10 18.38
N GLU A 472 -22.61 -0.93 19.65
CA GLU A 472 -23.54 -0.64 20.75
C GLU A 472 -24.33 0.65 20.50
N GLU A 473 -23.70 1.69 19.96
CA GLU A 473 -24.38 2.94 19.58
C GLU A 473 -25.37 2.73 18.42
N VAL A 474 -25.03 1.93 17.41
CA VAL A 474 -25.96 1.58 16.32
C VAL A 474 -27.14 0.77 16.85
N VAL A 475 -26.90 -0.23 17.70
CA VAL A 475 -27.93 -1.08 18.31
C VAL A 475 -28.89 -0.25 19.18
N ALA A 476 -28.38 0.79 19.85
CA ALA A 476 -29.18 1.70 20.66
C ALA A 476 -30.13 2.58 19.83
N ILE A 477 -29.95 2.70 18.51
CA ILE A 477 -30.80 3.48 17.60
C ILE A 477 -31.74 2.51 16.87
N PRO A 478 -33.03 2.39 17.26
CA PRO A 478 -33.93 1.34 16.76
C PRO A 478 -34.12 1.34 15.25
N ALA A 479 -34.08 2.51 14.61
CA ALA A 479 -34.18 2.65 13.16
C ALA A 479 -32.97 2.03 12.44
N LEU A 480 -31.75 2.26 12.94
CA LEU A 480 -30.53 1.69 12.38
C LEU A 480 -30.41 0.20 12.70
N GLU A 481 -30.76 -0.24 13.91
CA GLU A 481 -30.70 -1.65 14.28
C GLU A 481 -31.66 -2.51 13.46
N ARG A 482 -32.83 -1.97 13.09
CA ARG A 482 -33.77 -2.65 12.19
C ARG A 482 -33.13 -2.98 10.84
N VAL A 483 -32.25 -2.11 10.36
CA VAL A 483 -31.55 -2.24 9.08
C VAL A 483 -30.30 -3.12 9.24
N CYS A 484 -29.44 -2.81 10.21
CA CYS A 484 -28.13 -3.43 10.35
C CYS A 484 -28.13 -4.77 11.10
N ARG A 485 -29.04 -4.94 12.08
CA ARG A 485 -29.13 -6.10 12.97
C ARG A 485 -27.81 -6.47 13.66
N LEU A 486 -27.08 -5.49 14.17
CA LEU A 486 -25.76 -5.71 14.78
C LEU A 486 -25.82 -6.26 16.21
N SER A 487 -27.03 -6.38 16.80
CA SER A 487 -27.22 -7.17 18.01
C SER A 487 -26.82 -8.63 17.82
N ASP A 488 -26.90 -9.14 16.58
CA ASP A 488 -26.30 -10.41 16.19
C ASP A 488 -24.82 -10.21 15.81
N PRO A 489 -23.87 -10.77 16.59
CA PRO A 489 -22.44 -10.61 16.31
C PRO A 489 -22.03 -11.18 14.95
N GLU A 490 -22.78 -12.10 14.35
CA GLU A 490 -22.50 -12.64 13.02
C GLU A 490 -22.63 -11.59 11.90
N ASN A 491 -23.29 -10.47 12.19
CA ASN A 491 -23.47 -9.36 11.25
C ASN A 491 -22.32 -8.33 11.32
N THR A 492 -21.42 -8.44 12.31
CA THR A 492 -20.19 -7.63 12.34
C THR A 492 -19.17 -8.21 11.38
N ARG A 493 -18.56 -7.39 10.53
CA ARG A 493 -17.72 -7.83 9.40
C ARG A 493 -16.29 -7.33 9.47
N ARG A 494 -15.39 -8.01 8.73
CA ARG A 494 -14.05 -7.54 8.38
C ARG A 494 -13.65 -7.91 6.96
N SER A 495 -12.78 -7.10 6.36
CA SER A 495 -12.03 -7.33 5.11
C SER A 495 -10.99 -6.22 4.96
N LEU A 496 -10.12 -6.30 3.95
CA LEU A 496 -9.18 -5.22 3.62
C LEU A 496 -9.94 -3.95 3.17
N GLN A 497 -11.06 -4.14 2.45
CA GLN A 497 -12.03 -3.10 2.10
C GLN A 497 -11.39 -1.95 1.33
N ASP A 498 -10.57 -2.31 0.37
CA ASP A 498 -9.79 -1.36 -0.40
C ASP A 498 -10.66 -0.62 -1.42
N TYR A 499 -11.83 -1.16 -1.72
CA TYR A 499 -12.80 -0.50 -2.58
C TYR A 499 -14.25 -0.82 -2.20
N PHE A 500 -15.14 0.14 -2.39
CA PHE A 500 -16.59 -0.07 -2.42
C PHE A 500 -17.32 1.02 -3.19
N TYR A 501 -18.54 0.68 -3.60
CA TYR A 501 -19.52 1.56 -4.20
C TYR A 501 -20.73 1.72 -3.27
N VAL A 502 -21.14 2.96 -3.05
CA VAL A 502 -22.38 3.32 -2.36
C VAL A 502 -23.34 3.90 -3.39
N SER A 503 -24.55 3.33 -3.48
CA SER A 503 -25.56 3.85 -4.40
C SER A 503 -26.10 5.19 -3.92
N LYS A 504 -26.75 5.93 -4.83
CA LYS A 504 -27.39 7.21 -4.48
C LYS A 504 -28.43 7.09 -3.37
N ASP A 505 -29.12 5.97 -3.30
CA ASP A 505 -30.18 5.73 -2.30
C ASP A 505 -29.59 5.32 -0.94
N ASP A 506 -28.34 4.87 -0.90
CA ASP A 506 -27.68 4.37 0.31
C ASP A 506 -26.73 5.38 0.97
N ILE A 507 -26.41 6.49 0.31
CA ILE A 507 -25.36 7.40 0.77
C ILE A 507 -25.69 8.06 2.11
N ALA A 508 -26.95 8.44 2.35
CA ALA A 508 -27.35 9.06 3.61
C ALA A 508 -27.17 8.09 4.80
N LEU A 509 -27.52 6.81 4.60
CA LEU A 509 -27.28 5.75 5.58
C LEU A 509 -25.78 5.49 5.80
N PHE A 510 -24.99 5.45 4.71
CA PHE A 510 -23.54 5.33 4.82
C PHE A 510 -22.95 6.48 5.63
N VAL A 511 -23.33 7.73 5.34
CA VAL A 511 -22.87 8.93 6.05
C VAL A 511 -23.19 8.85 7.54
N LYS A 512 -24.43 8.45 7.88
CA LYS A 512 -24.85 8.24 9.27
C LYS A 512 -24.00 7.21 9.99
N LEU A 513 -23.89 5.99 9.44
CA LEU A 513 -23.14 4.91 10.06
C LEU A 513 -21.64 5.23 10.14
N SER A 514 -21.07 5.74 9.05
CA SER A 514 -19.68 6.18 8.96
C SER A 514 -19.35 7.22 10.04
N SER A 515 -20.26 8.16 10.33
CA SER A 515 -20.08 9.13 11.42
C SER A 515 -20.01 8.50 12.82
N ILE A 516 -20.82 7.47 13.09
CA ILE A 516 -20.81 6.74 14.36
C ILE A 516 -19.50 5.98 14.52
N PHE A 517 -19.09 5.23 13.49
CA PHE A 517 -17.84 4.47 13.53
C PHE A 517 -16.61 5.39 13.62
N TYR A 518 -16.66 6.53 12.94
CA TYR A 518 -15.61 7.54 13.00
C TYR A 518 -15.49 8.18 14.39
N LYS A 519 -16.61 8.50 15.05
CA LYS A 519 -16.65 9.01 16.44
C LYS A 519 -15.87 8.11 17.40
N HIS A 520 -16.02 6.79 17.25
CA HIS A 520 -15.32 5.79 18.06
C HIS A 520 -13.92 5.42 17.54
N ARG A 521 -13.51 5.99 16.41
CA ARG A 521 -12.20 5.73 15.79
C ARG A 521 -11.99 4.24 15.49
N VAL A 522 -13.01 3.62 14.89
CA VAL A 522 -12.93 2.23 14.45
C VAL A 522 -12.01 2.12 13.25
N PHE A 523 -11.16 1.09 13.24
CA PHE A 523 -10.26 0.79 12.13
C PHE A 523 -11.04 0.46 10.86
N LEU A 524 -10.59 0.97 9.71
CA LEU A 524 -11.27 0.83 8.42
C LEU A 524 -11.64 -0.61 8.04
N GLU A 525 -10.73 -1.58 8.27
CA GLU A 525 -10.89 -3.00 7.89
C GLU A 525 -11.94 -3.71 8.76
N GLN A 526 -12.51 -3.01 9.74
CA GLN A 526 -13.64 -3.44 10.57
C GLN A 526 -14.86 -2.54 10.33
N ALA A 527 -14.64 -1.22 10.23
CA ALA A 527 -15.70 -0.24 10.07
C ALA A 527 -16.40 -0.36 8.71
N ALA A 528 -15.67 -0.16 7.62
CA ALA A 528 -16.26 -0.12 6.28
C ALA A 528 -16.94 -1.45 5.89
N PRO A 529 -16.38 -2.64 6.19
CA PRO A 529 -17.08 -3.91 5.97
C PRO A 529 -18.40 -4.03 6.73
N THR A 530 -18.45 -3.54 7.97
CA THR A 530 -19.64 -3.60 8.83
C THR A 530 -20.68 -2.58 8.39
N ILE A 531 -20.26 -1.36 8.02
CA ILE A 531 -21.14 -0.35 7.43
C ILE A 531 -21.72 -0.89 6.12
N ASN A 532 -20.88 -1.41 5.23
CA ASN A 532 -21.31 -1.95 3.94
C ASN A 532 -22.29 -3.11 4.09
N TRP A 533 -22.16 -3.94 5.11
CA TRP A 533 -23.15 -4.96 5.46
C TRP A 533 -24.55 -4.37 5.72
N CYS A 534 -24.63 -3.22 6.41
CA CYS A 534 -25.90 -2.51 6.61
C CYS A 534 -26.48 -1.94 5.30
N LEU A 535 -25.63 -1.62 4.32
CA LEU A 535 -26.08 -1.10 3.03
C LEU A 535 -26.50 -2.23 2.11
N SER A 536 -25.69 -3.27 1.99
CA SER A 536 -25.91 -4.27 0.97
C SER A 536 -25.20 -5.55 1.35
N HIS A 537 -25.74 -6.67 0.92
CA HIS A 537 -25.08 -7.97 1.06
C HIS A 537 -24.43 -8.39 -0.27
N ASN A 538 -24.38 -7.49 -1.25
CA ASN A 538 -23.82 -7.74 -2.57
C ASN A 538 -22.30 -7.56 -2.54
N ALA A 539 -21.61 -8.68 -2.39
CA ALA A 539 -20.17 -8.74 -2.51
C ALA A 539 -19.73 -8.82 -3.98
N ILE A 540 -18.64 -8.12 -4.30
CA ILE A 540 -17.93 -8.20 -5.57
C ILE A 540 -17.07 -9.47 -5.56
N ILE A 541 -17.65 -10.60 -5.96
CA ILE A 541 -17.00 -11.92 -5.92
C ILE A 541 -16.05 -12.20 -7.10
N THR A 542 -16.04 -11.33 -8.11
CA THR A 542 -15.27 -11.51 -9.35
C THR A 542 -13.86 -10.94 -9.24
N CYS A 543 -13.27 -10.90 -8.04
CA CYS A 543 -11.94 -10.32 -7.85
C CYS A 543 -10.87 -11.24 -7.27
N ASN A 544 -9.66 -11.05 -7.82
CA ASN A 544 -8.45 -11.81 -7.53
C ASN A 544 -7.72 -11.31 -6.28
N HIS A 545 -8.41 -11.22 -5.15
CA HIS A 545 -7.70 -11.48 -3.91
C HIS A 545 -7.20 -12.94 -3.98
N ASN A 546 -6.02 -13.25 -3.41
CA ASN A 546 -5.38 -14.59 -3.36
C ASN A 546 -6.29 -15.79 -3.00
N PHE A 547 -7.57 -15.55 -2.71
CA PHE A 547 -8.66 -16.49 -2.48
C PHE A 547 -9.28 -17.09 -3.77
N TRP A 548 -9.08 -16.52 -4.97
CA TRP A 548 -9.85 -16.95 -6.16
C TRP A 548 -8.98 -17.24 -7.40
N LYS A 549 -8.27 -18.38 -7.37
CA LYS A 549 -7.34 -18.85 -8.43
C LYS A 549 -7.90 -18.95 -9.86
N ASN A 550 -9.23 -18.91 -10.02
CA ASN A 550 -9.92 -19.11 -11.30
C ASN A 550 -10.50 -17.82 -11.91
N VAL A 551 -10.34 -16.67 -11.26
CA VAL A 551 -10.85 -15.38 -11.75
C VAL A 551 -9.88 -14.82 -12.81
N LYS A 552 -10.33 -14.78 -14.07
CA LYS A 552 -9.52 -14.32 -15.23
C LYS A 552 -9.72 -12.86 -15.60
N THR A 553 -10.76 -12.23 -15.08
CA THR A 553 -11.15 -10.83 -15.31
C THR A 553 -11.58 -10.27 -13.95
N CYS A 554 -10.76 -9.44 -13.33
CA CYS A 554 -11.18 -8.64 -12.18
C CYS A 554 -11.32 -7.18 -12.61
N VAL A 555 -12.47 -6.60 -12.29
CA VAL A 555 -12.80 -5.17 -12.49
C VAL A 555 -12.04 -4.27 -11.51
N HIS A 556 -11.60 -4.84 -10.39
CA HIS A 556 -11.01 -4.17 -9.25
C HIS A 556 -9.59 -4.66 -9.02
N LEU A 557 -8.63 -4.23 -9.85
CA LEU A 557 -7.26 -4.70 -9.64
C LEU A 557 -6.69 -4.05 -8.38
N HIS A 558 -5.87 -4.85 -7.69
CA HIS A 558 -4.96 -4.45 -6.63
C HIS A 558 -3.51 -4.43 -7.17
N PRO A 559 -3.18 -3.50 -8.08
CA PRO A 559 -1.84 -3.38 -8.62
C PRO A 559 -0.94 -2.77 -7.54
N ILE A 560 -0.38 -3.62 -6.67
CA ILE A 560 0.50 -3.26 -5.54
C ILE A 560 1.28 -1.97 -5.87
N LYS A 561 0.79 -0.87 -5.31
CA LYS A 561 1.29 0.50 -5.42
C LYS A 561 1.44 0.98 -6.86
N LEU A 562 0.39 1.64 -7.38
CA LEU A 562 0.39 2.38 -8.67
C LEU A 562 1.43 3.51 -8.78
N GLY A 563 2.31 3.67 -7.79
CA GLY A 563 3.59 4.38 -7.94
C GLY A 563 4.60 3.68 -8.87
N SER A 564 4.43 2.39 -9.17
CA SER A 564 5.29 1.61 -10.08
C SER A 564 4.87 1.75 -11.54
N LEU A 565 5.80 2.09 -12.45
CA LEU A 565 5.54 2.16 -13.90
C LEU A 565 5.01 0.83 -14.48
N HIS A 566 5.45 -0.32 -13.93
CA HIS A 566 4.96 -1.62 -14.36
C HIS A 566 3.47 -1.79 -14.04
N GLN A 567 3.07 -1.39 -12.85
CA GLN A 567 1.69 -1.46 -12.35
C GLN A 567 0.77 -0.47 -13.07
N GLN A 568 1.27 0.74 -13.35
CA GLN A 568 0.61 1.70 -14.24
C GLN A 568 0.39 1.11 -15.64
N GLY A 569 1.40 0.44 -16.19
CA GLY A 569 1.29 -0.25 -17.48
C GLY A 569 0.25 -1.38 -17.46
N LEU A 570 0.13 -2.13 -16.35
CA LEU A 570 -0.93 -3.12 -16.17
C LEU A 570 -2.31 -2.47 -16.20
N ALA A 571 -2.52 -1.41 -15.41
CA ALA A 571 -3.78 -0.65 -15.42
C ALA A 571 -4.13 -0.13 -16.83
N MET A 572 -3.17 0.45 -17.55
CA MET A 572 -3.41 0.93 -18.92
C MET A 572 -3.70 -0.19 -19.91
N ASP A 573 -3.03 -1.33 -19.82
CA ASP A 573 -3.29 -2.47 -20.72
C ASP A 573 -4.72 -3.01 -20.55
N HIS A 574 -5.28 -2.95 -19.34
CA HIS A 574 -6.68 -3.30 -19.07
C HIS A 574 -7.66 -2.29 -19.67
N ILE A 575 -7.47 -0.99 -19.38
CA ILE A 575 -8.36 0.07 -19.88
C ILE A 575 -8.32 0.15 -21.41
N THR A 576 -7.12 0.06 -21.99
CA THR A 576 -6.92 0.20 -23.45
C THR A 576 -7.13 -1.11 -24.21
N ARG A 577 -7.46 -2.20 -23.51
CA ARG A 577 -7.66 -3.53 -24.08
C ARG A 577 -6.44 -4.09 -24.83
N ARG A 578 -5.24 -3.60 -24.51
CA ARG A 578 -3.99 -4.14 -25.07
C ARG A 578 -3.75 -5.57 -24.56
N ASN A 579 -3.96 -5.82 -23.27
CA ASN A 579 -3.79 -7.15 -22.69
C ASN A 579 -4.53 -7.31 -21.35
N ILE A 580 -5.78 -7.77 -21.41
CA ILE A 580 -6.66 -7.92 -20.23
C ILE A 580 -6.37 -9.17 -19.38
N THR A 581 -5.51 -10.09 -19.84
CA THR A 581 -5.19 -11.31 -19.09
C THR A 581 -4.00 -11.14 -18.15
N ARG A 582 -3.27 -10.01 -18.27
CA ARG A 582 -2.18 -9.67 -17.36
C ARG A 582 -2.75 -9.32 -15.99
N VAL A 583 -2.38 -10.05 -14.96
CA VAL A 583 -2.72 -9.72 -13.56
C VAL A 583 -1.48 -9.29 -12.80
N ALA A 584 -1.65 -8.42 -11.81
CA ALA A 584 -0.57 -8.09 -10.91
C ALA A 584 -0.17 -9.34 -10.11
N VAL A 585 1.14 -9.55 -9.92
CA VAL A 585 1.65 -10.59 -9.02
C VAL A 585 1.42 -10.10 -7.60
N MET A 586 0.40 -10.63 -6.92
CA MET A 586 0.15 -10.34 -5.52
C MET A 586 1.04 -11.22 -4.63
N SER A 587 2.29 -10.79 -4.42
CA SER A 587 3.12 -11.31 -3.32
C SER A 587 2.80 -10.50 -2.06
N TRP A 588 1.98 -11.07 -1.18
CA TRP A 588 1.92 -10.61 0.20
C TRP A 588 3.14 -11.12 0.96
#